data_AF-A0A835QHY6-F1
#
_entry.id   AF-A0A835QHY6-F1
#
_cell.length_a   1.000
_cell.length_b   1.000
_cell.length_c   1.000
_cell.angle_alpha   90.00
_cell.angle_beta   90.00
_cell.angle_gamma   90.00
#
_symmetry.space_group_name_H-M   'P 1'
#
loop_
_entity.id
_entity.type
_entity.pdbx_description
1 polymer ?
#
loop_
_entity_poly.entity_id
_entity_poly.type
_entity_poly.pdbx_seq_one_letter_code
_entity_poly.pdbx_strand_id
1 'polypeptide(L)'
;MESSSPSVPFPLLPTPIEANYRACTIPYRFPSDNPRKATPVEIQWIDLFLNSVPSFRQRAENDPTVIDAAAKAERFAQRYTEILEDLKKDPESHGGPPDCILLCRLREQVLRELGFRDIFKKVKDEENAKALSLFESVVRLNDSIEDDGNRIENLVRGILAGNIFDLGSAQLAEVFAKDGMSFLASCQNLVSRPWVIDDLDIFKAKWTKKSWKKAVIFVDNSGADVILGILPFAREFLRRGAQVVLAANDLPSINDVTYPELVEIISKLKDENGCLFGVDASGLLVANSGNDLPVIDLTNVSPELAYLASDADLVVLEGMGRSIETNLYAQLKCDSIKIGMVKHPEVAQFLGGMELLIPLIKIEPCWKELDGIWCRLHRRFDGRRGGRKVASAMEEPGGEGSSRHGRIVRHRTRSLF
;
A
#
# COMPACT_ATOMS: atom_id res chain seq x y z
N MET A 1 6.17 -11.09 19.98
CA MET A 1 7.45 -10.32 19.86
C MET A 1 7.30 -9.42 18.66
N GLU A 2 7.40 -8.12 18.88
CA GLU A 2 7.45 -7.11 17.81
C GLU A 2 8.91 -6.89 17.38
N SER A 3 9.13 -6.14 16.31
CA SER A 3 10.49 -5.65 16.00
C SER A 3 11.07 -4.90 17.20
N SER A 4 12.29 -5.24 17.57
CA SER A 4 13.04 -4.53 18.61
C SER A 4 13.87 -3.37 18.04
N SER A 5 13.72 -3.06 16.75
CA SER A 5 14.45 -1.98 16.10
C SER A 5 14.04 -0.64 16.72
N PRO A 6 15.00 0.25 17.06
CA PRO A 6 14.64 1.62 17.41
C PRO A 6 13.86 2.24 16.26
N SER A 7 12.88 3.09 16.55
CA SER A 7 12.08 3.77 15.52
C SER A 7 12.29 5.29 15.56
N VAL A 8 12.24 5.90 14.38
CA VAL A 8 12.21 7.35 14.17
C VAL A 8 11.20 7.66 13.05
N PRO A 9 10.69 8.89 12.96
CA PRO A 9 9.85 9.28 11.84
C PRO A 9 10.62 9.30 10.52
N PHE A 10 9.96 8.86 9.45
CA PHE A 10 10.51 8.92 8.10
C PHE A 10 10.83 10.38 7.72
N PRO A 11 12.06 10.70 7.28
CA PRO A 11 12.55 12.08 7.19
C PRO A 11 11.78 12.95 6.19
N LEU A 12 11.12 12.31 5.22
CA LEU A 12 10.37 12.97 4.16
C LEU A 12 8.91 13.26 4.54
N LEU A 13 8.46 12.92 5.75
CA LEU A 13 7.18 13.39 6.27
C LEU A 13 7.22 14.90 6.58
N PRO A 14 6.22 15.69 6.13
CA PRO A 14 6.07 17.10 6.51
C PRO A 14 5.93 17.26 8.03
N THR A 15 6.56 18.31 8.57
CA THR A 15 6.49 18.66 10.00
C THR A 15 5.55 19.85 10.20
N PRO A 16 4.75 19.89 11.29
CA PRO A 16 4.64 18.88 12.36
C PRO A 16 3.90 17.62 11.88
N ILE A 17 4.39 16.43 12.24
CA ILE A 17 3.91 15.16 11.68
C ILE A 17 2.49 14.86 12.16
N GLU A 18 2.20 15.15 13.42
CA GLU A 18 0.94 14.90 14.11
C GLU A 18 -0.25 15.63 13.45
N ALA A 19 0.03 16.72 12.74
CA ALA A 19 -0.99 17.49 12.04
C ALA A 19 -1.14 17.12 10.55
N ASN A 20 -0.14 16.45 9.96
CA ASN A 20 -0.03 16.27 8.51
C ASN A 20 -0.03 14.80 8.06
N TYR A 21 0.16 13.86 8.98
CA TYR A 21 0.28 12.45 8.65
C TYR A 21 -0.66 11.58 9.51
N ARG A 22 -1.36 10.70 8.81
CA ARG A 22 -2.09 9.57 9.38
C ARG A 22 -1.78 8.37 8.49
N ALA A 23 -1.31 7.29 9.09
CA ALA A 23 -0.94 6.08 8.35
C ALA A 23 -2.18 5.44 7.70
N CYS A 24 -3.18 5.08 8.50
CA CYS A 24 -4.40 4.40 8.05
C CYS A 24 -5.25 5.30 7.14
N THR A 25 -5.42 4.86 5.89
CA THR A 25 -6.16 5.57 4.85
C THR A 25 -7.67 5.58 5.13
N ILE A 26 -8.20 4.44 5.57
CA ILE A 26 -9.64 4.22 5.72
C ILE A 26 -10.02 4.46 7.18
N PRO A 27 -10.81 5.50 7.49
CA PRO A 27 -11.26 5.74 8.86
C PRO A 27 -12.35 4.74 9.23
N TYR A 28 -12.10 3.90 10.24
CA TYR A 28 -13.12 2.99 10.75
C TYR A 28 -14.11 3.69 11.69
N ARG A 29 -13.68 4.81 12.28
CA ARG A 29 -14.41 5.57 13.29
C ARG A 29 -14.16 7.07 13.16
N PHE A 30 -15.17 7.85 13.49
CA PHE A 30 -15.12 9.29 13.69
C PHE A 30 -15.31 9.66 15.17
N PRO A 31 -14.82 10.82 15.63
CA PRO A 31 -15.00 11.27 17.02
C PRO A 31 -16.46 11.41 17.48
N SER A 32 -17.40 11.54 16.54
CA SER A 32 -18.84 11.62 16.82
C SER A 32 -19.51 10.26 17.07
N ASP A 33 -18.84 9.15 16.75
CA ASP A 33 -19.42 7.81 16.89
C ASP A 33 -19.47 7.39 18.36
N ASN A 34 -20.41 6.50 18.71
CA ASN A 34 -20.51 5.99 20.08
C ASN A 34 -19.28 5.14 20.41
N PRO A 35 -18.45 5.51 21.41
CA PRO A 35 -17.20 4.80 21.71
C PRO A 35 -17.43 3.39 22.25
N ARG A 36 -18.62 3.09 22.81
CA ARG A 36 -18.94 1.77 23.39
C ARG A 36 -19.55 0.78 22.41
N LYS A 37 -19.62 1.12 21.11
CA LYS A 37 -20.23 0.27 20.10
C LYS A 37 -19.42 0.27 18.83
N ALA A 38 -19.12 -0.92 18.31
CA ALA A 38 -18.43 -1.03 17.04
C ALA A 38 -19.23 -0.37 15.91
N THR A 39 -18.55 0.42 15.06
CA THR A 39 -19.15 1.01 13.87
C THR A 39 -19.36 -0.06 12.80
N PRO A 40 -20.21 0.19 11.79
CA PRO A 40 -20.34 -0.73 10.65
C PRO A 40 -19.01 -0.98 9.92
N VAL A 41 -18.14 0.03 9.84
CA VAL A 41 -16.83 -0.10 9.18
C VAL A 41 -15.87 -0.92 10.03
N GLU A 42 -15.83 -0.71 11.35
CA GLU A 42 -15.05 -1.58 12.25
C GLU A 42 -15.48 -3.03 12.14
N ILE A 43 -16.79 -3.31 12.14
CA ILE A 43 -17.32 -4.68 12.01
C ILE A 43 -16.91 -5.28 10.66
N GLN A 44 -17.07 -4.55 9.56
CA GLN A 44 -16.71 -5.01 8.21
C GLN A 44 -15.22 -5.40 8.12
N TRP A 45 -14.33 -4.57 8.67
CA TRP A 45 -12.90 -4.87 8.68
C TRP A 45 -12.56 -6.01 9.63
N ILE A 46 -13.15 -6.07 10.83
CA ILE A 46 -12.97 -7.21 11.73
C ILE A 46 -13.40 -8.52 11.05
N ASP A 47 -14.53 -8.52 10.33
CA ASP A 47 -15.02 -9.67 9.57
C ASP A 47 -14.05 -10.08 8.45
N LEU A 48 -13.45 -9.12 7.75
CA LEU A 48 -12.38 -9.40 6.78
C LEU A 48 -11.19 -10.13 7.43
N PHE A 49 -10.74 -9.69 8.61
CA PHE A 49 -9.66 -10.36 9.32
C PHE A 49 -10.08 -11.74 9.86
N LEU A 50 -11.32 -11.90 10.33
CA LEU A 50 -11.89 -13.20 10.73
C LEU A 50 -11.87 -14.20 9.57
N ASN A 51 -12.23 -13.75 8.37
CA ASN A 51 -12.23 -14.58 7.16
C ASN A 51 -10.81 -15.05 6.76
N SER A 52 -9.76 -14.37 7.23
CA SER A 52 -8.37 -14.82 7.02
C SER A 52 -7.91 -15.93 7.97
N VAL A 53 -8.58 -16.10 9.13
CA VAL A 53 -8.14 -17.04 10.17
C VAL A 53 -7.93 -18.48 9.65
N PRO A 54 -8.84 -19.06 8.83
CA PRO A 54 -8.67 -20.42 8.33
C PRO A 54 -7.40 -20.61 7.49
N SER A 55 -7.06 -19.65 6.63
CA SER A 55 -5.88 -19.76 5.75
C SER A 55 -4.58 -19.64 6.54
N PHE A 56 -4.52 -18.73 7.52
CA PHE A 56 -3.37 -18.60 8.42
C PHE A 56 -3.20 -19.84 9.30
N ARG A 57 -4.30 -20.38 9.85
CA ARG A 57 -4.29 -21.65 10.58
C ARG A 57 -3.73 -22.78 9.73
N GLN A 58 -4.23 -22.94 8.51
CA GLN A 58 -3.79 -24.01 7.59
C GLN A 58 -2.28 -23.90 7.27
N ARG A 59 -1.73 -22.70 7.16
CA ARG A 59 -0.29 -22.52 6.94
C ARG A 59 0.50 -22.82 8.21
N ALA A 60 0.02 -22.33 9.34
CA ALA A 60 0.64 -22.56 10.65
C ALA A 60 0.68 -24.05 11.02
N GLU A 61 -0.38 -24.83 10.78
CA GLU A 61 -0.41 -26.27 11.10
C GLU A 61 0.59 -27.09 10.27
N ASN A 62 0.99 -26.56 9.09
CA ASN A 62 1.93 -27.17 8.17
C ASN A 62 3.36 -26.63 8.32
N ASP A 63 3.64 -25.77 9.31
CA ASP A 63 4.98 -25.26 9.58
C ASP A 63 5.86 -26.36 10.23
N PRO A 64 6.85 -26.92 9.52
CA PRO A 64 7.65 -28.02 10.02
C PRO A 64 8.67 -27.59 11.08
N THR A 65 8.87 -26.28 11.28
CA THR A 65 9.86 -25.73 12.21
C THR A 65 9.32 -25.63 13.65
N VAL A 66 8.00 -25.80 13.82
CA VAL A 66 7.32 -25.64 15.10
C VAL A 66 6.87 -26.99 15.65
N ILE A 67 7.34 -27.33 16.86
CA ILE A 67 6.86 -28.51 17.60
C ILE A 67 5.38 -28.31 17.95
N ASP A 68 4.58 -29.35 17.73
CA ASP A 68 3.12 -29.36 17.90
C ASP A 68 2.40 -28.27 17.08
N ALA A 69 2.88 -27.99 15.87
CA ALA A 69 2.36 -26.96 14.96
C ALA A 69 0.83 -27.00 14.83
N ALA A 70 0.23 -28.17 14.58
CA ALA A 70 -1.22 -28.32 14.44
C ALA A 70 -2.00 -27.86 15.69
N ALA A 71 -1.55 -28.26 16.89
CA ALA A 71 -2.21 -27.85 18.14
C ALA A 71 -2.03 -26.35 18.41
N LYS A 72 -0.87 -25.78 18.07
CA LYS A 72 -0.61 -24.34 18.18
C LYS A 72 -1.38 -23.53 17.14
N ALA A 73 -1.57 -24.04 15.94
CA ALA A 73 -2.36 -23.41 14.90
C ALA A 73 -3.85 -23.34 15.28
N GLU A 74 -4.39 -24.39 15.89
CA GLU A 74 -5.74 -24.34 16.48
C GLU A 74 -5.83 -23.27 17.57
N ARG A 75 -4.85 -23.20 18.48
CA ARG A 75 -4.79 -22.15 19.51
C ARG A 75 -4.69 -20.75 18.92
N PHE A 76 -3.96 -20.57 17.81
CA PHE A 76 -3.92 -19.31 17.08
C PHE A 76 -5.32 -18.94 16.60
N ALA A 77 -5.99 -19.86 15.90
CA ALA A 77 -7.31 -19.62 15.35
C ALA A 77 -8.32 -19.25 16.44
N GLN A 78 -8.31 -19.98 17.56
CA GLN A 78 -9.14 -19.69 18.71
C GLN A 78 -8.84 -18.30 19.31
N ARG A 79 -7.59 -18.05 19.73
CA ARG A 79 -7.22 -16.81 20.43
C ARG A 79 -7.46 -15.57 19.58
N TYR A 80 -7.09 -15.62 18.30
CA TYR A 80 -7.23 -14.46 17.42
C TYR A 80 -8.71 -14.21 17.09
N THR A 81 -9.52 -15.26 16.90
CA THR A 81 -10.99 -15.11 16.74
C THR A 81 -11.63 -14.50 17.97
N GLU A 82 -11.25 -14.94 19.18
CA GLU A 82 -11.75 -14.38 20.44
C GLU A 82 -11.43 -12.88 20.56
N ILE A 83 -10.20 -12.46 20.25
CA ILE A 83 -9.79 -11.04 20.24
C ILE A 83 -10.65 -10.22 19.26
N LEU A 84 -10.86 -10.72 18.05
CA LEU A 84 -11.65 -10.04 17.03
C LEU A 84 -13.13 -9.92 17.43
N GLU A 85 -13.71 -10.96 18.02
CA GLU A 85 -15.09 -10.93 18.54
C GLU A 85 -15.23 -10.02 19.76
N ASP A 86 -14.19 -9.88 20.58
CA ASP A 86 -14.16 -8.93 21.69
C ASP A 86 -14.13 -7.48 21.19
N LEU A 87 -13.33 -7.17 20.15
CA LEU A 87 -13.32 -5.85 19.51
C LEU A 87 -14.70 -5.45 18.93
N LYS A 88 -15.50 -6.41 18.46
CA LYS A 88 -16.89 -6.14 18.03
C LYS A 88 -17.79 -5.75 19.21
N LYS A 89 -17.59 -6.37 20.37
CA LYS A 89 -18.41 -6.13 21.58
C LYS A 89 -17.99 -4.85 22.30
N ASP A 90 -16.68 -4.60 22.38
CA ASP A 90 -16.07 -3.47 23.06
C ASP A 90 -14.89 -2.94 22.21
N PRO A 91 -15.09 -1.85 21.43
CA PRO A 91 -14.04 -1.30 20.58
C PRO A 91 -12.77 -0.88 21.32
N GLU A 92 -12.87 -0.52 22.62
CA GLU A 92 -11.71 -0.11 23.43
C GLU A 92 -10.90 -1.30 23.96
N SER A 93 -11.37 -2.53 23.76
CA SER A 93 -10.66 -3.73 24.17
C SER A 93 -9.37 -3.93 23.35
N HIS A 94 -8.42 -4.69 23.89
CA HIS A 94 -7.18 -5.09 23.20
C HIS A 94 -6.38 -3.92 22.58
N GLY A 95 -6.53 -2.70 23.13
CA GLY A 95 -5.82 -1.50 22.66
C GLY A 95 -6.52 -0.75 21.52
N GLY A 96 -7.80 -1.01 21.26
CA GLY A 96 -8.58 -0.28 20.26
C GLY A 96 -9.00 1.14 20.70
N PRO A 97 -9.84 1.83 19.92
CA PRO A 97 -10.60 1.37 18.75
C PRO A 97 -9.72 0.83 17.60
N PRO A 98 -10.16 -0.22 16.87
CA PRO A 98 -9.32 -0.86 15.88
C PRO A 98 -9.11 0.00 14.63
N ASP A 99 -7.94 -0.16 14.03
CA ASP A 99 -7.60 0.22 12.67
C ASP A 99 -6.85 -0.95 11.98
N CYS A 100 -6.49 -0.79 10.70
CA CYS A 100 -5.82 -1.88 9.96
C CYS A 100 -4.48 -2.29 10.59
N ILE A 101 -3.73 -1.34 11.16
CA ILE A 101 -2.46 -1.59 11.83
C ILE A 101 -2.67 -2.45 13.07
N LEU A 102 -3.63 -2.10 13.94
CA LEU A 102 -3.91 -2.87 15.15
C LEU A 102 -4.36 -4.29 14.81
N LEU A 103 -5.26 -4.45 13.84
CA LEU A 103 -5.76 -5.77 13.45
C LEU A 103 -4.62 -6.66 12.90
N CYS A 104 -3.73 -6.11 12.06
CA CYS A 104 -2.53 -6.83 11.61
C CYS A 104 -1.61 -7.18 12.78
N ARG A 105 -1.37 -6.24 13.69
CA ARG A 105 -0.47 -6.42 14.83
C ARG A 105 -0.95 -7.52 15.76
N LEU A 106 -2.24 -7.54 16.11
CA LEU A 106 -2.82 -8.58 16.96
C LEU A 106 -2.66 -9.97 16.33
N ARG A 107 -2.86 -10.11 15.01
CA ARG A 107 -2.62 -11.37 14.29
C ARG A 107 -1.19 -11.87 14.46
N GLU A 108 -0.23 -10.99 14.16
CA GLU A 108 1.19 -11.32 14.21
C GLU A 108 1.66 -11.61 15.65
N GLN A 109 1.17 -10.87 16.64
CA GLN A 109 1.47 -11.11 18.05
C GLN A 109 1.04 -12.52 18.48
N VAL A 110 -0.20 -12.94 18.18
CA VAL A 110 -0.71 -14.27 18.57
C VAL A 110 0.12 -15.39 17.93
N LEU A 111 0.43 -15.29 16.63
CA LEU A 111 1.29 -16.28 15.95
C LEU A 111 2.66 -16.38 16.62
N ARG A 112 3.30 -15.23 16.87
CA ARG A 112 4.66 -15.16 17.42
C ARG A 112 4.73 -15.63 18.87
N GLU A 113 3.72 -15.36 19.68
CA GLU A 113 3.60 -15.87 21.05
C GLU A 113 3.47 -17.39 21.11
N LEU A 114 2.80 -17.99 20.13
CA LEU A 114 2.68 -19.44 20.02
C LEU A 114 3.95 -20.11 19.47
N GLY A 115 4.94 -19.30 19.08
CA GLY A 115 6.26 -19.74 18.63
C GLY A 115 6.40 -19.86 17.11
N PHE A 116 5.40 -19.45 16.34
CA PHE A 116 5.55 -19.34 14.88
C PHE A 116 6.47 -18.15 14.55
N ARG A 117 7.39 -18.35 13.61
CA ARG A 117 8.31 -17.30 13.15
C ARG A 117 7.99 -16.84 11.74
N ASP A 118 7.78 -17.79 10.84
CA ASP A 118 7.44 -17.51 9.45
C ASP A 118 6.67 -18.69 8.84
N ILE A 119 5.35 -18.68 9.02
CA ILE A 119 4.47 -19.74 8.50
C ILE A 119 4.38 -19.72 6.95
N PHE A 120 4.97 -18.71 6.29
CA PHE A 120 4.99 -18.55 4.84
C PHE A 120 6.36 -18.85 4.24
N LYS A 121 7.38 -19.20 5.05
CA LYS A 121 8.76 -19.35 4.58
C LYS A 121 8.89 -20.30 3.38
N LYS A 122 8.29 -21.49 3.49
CA LYS A 122 8.35 -22.51 2.43
C LYS A 122 7.80 -21.98 1.10
N VAL A 123 6.62 -21.37 1.12
CA VAL A 123 6.01 -20.84 -0.11
C VAL A 123 6.78 -19.64 -0.66
N LYS A 124 7.32 -18.77 0.20
CA LYS A 124 8.21 -17.68 -0.23
C LYS A 124 9.43 -18.23 -0.96
N ASP A 125 10.08 -19.26 -0.43
CA ASP A 125 11.28 -19.86 -1.03
C ASP A 125 10.97 -20.53 -2.38
N GLU A 126 9.84 -21.23 -2.49
CA GLU A 126 9.38 -21.84 -3.74
C GLU A 126 9.08 -20.79 -4.82
N GLU A 127 8.37 -19.72 -4.47
CA GLU A 127 8.06 -18.63 -5.40
C GLU A 127 9.29 -17.81 -5.78
N ASN A 128 10.21 -17.58 -4.83
CA ASN A 128 11.50 -16.95 -5.11
C ASN A 128 12.30 -17.78 -6.11
N ALA A 129 12.39 -19.11 -5.94
CA ALA A 129 13.10 -19.98 -6.86
C ALA A 129 12.51 -19.95 -8.28
N LYS A 130 11.17 -19.99 -8.40
CA LYS A 130 10.48 -19.87 -9.69
C LYS A 130 10.77 -18.51 -10.33
N ALA A 131 10.63 -17.42 -9.59
CA ALA A 131 10.83 -16.08 -10.11
C ALA A 131 12.29 -15.81 -10.52
N LEU A 132 13.27 -16.28 -9.73
CA LEU A 132 14.70 -16.19 -10.09
C LEU A 132 14.98 -16.83 -11.46
N SER A 133 14.36 -17.99 -11.75
CA SER A 133 14.54 -18.67 -13.05
C SER A 133 14.00 -17.89 -14.25
N LEU A 134 13.08 -16.95 -14.04
CA LEU A 134 12.45 -16.13 -15.08
C LEU A 134 13.08 -14.75 -15.23
N PHE A 135 13.89 -14.31 -14.27
CA PHE A 135 14.39 -12.94 -14.16
C PHE A 135 15.02 -12.42 -15.46
N GLU A 136 16.00 -13.15 -16.02
CA GLU A 136 16.69 -12.73 -17.25
C GLU A 136 15.73 -12.58 -18.43
N SER A 137 14.76 -13.49 -18.55
CA SER A 137 13.81 -13.47 -19.67
C SER A 137 12.89 -12.24 -19.60
N VAL A 138 12.44 -11.88 -18.40
CA VAL A 138 11.64 -10.68 -18.15
C VAL A 138 12.46 -9.41 -18.40
N VAL A 139 13.72 -9.38 -17.95
CA VAL A 139 14.60 -8.23 -18.21
C VAL A 139 14.86 -8.05 -19.71
N ARG A 140 15.15 -9.12 -20.45
CA ARG A 140 15.34 -9.05 -21.92
C ARG A 140 14.10 -8.50 -22.64
N LEU A 141 12.90 -8.91 -22.22
CA LEU A 141 11.65 -8.39 -22.78
C LEU A 141 11.51 -6.87 -22.55
N ASN A 142 11.78 -6.40 -21.33
CA ASN A 142 11.78 -4.96 -21.04
C ASN A 142 12.84 -4.21 -21.85
N ASP A 143 14.06 -4.74 -21.95
CA ASP A 143 15.16 -4.12 -22.69
C ASP A 143 14.89 -4.04 -24.20
N SER A 144 14.05 -4.94 -24.75
CA SER A 144 13.67 -4.92 -26.17
C SER A 144 12.69 -3.82 -26.56
N ILE A 145 12.05 -3.16 -25.59
CA ILE A 145 11.15 -2.03 -25.85
C ILE A 145 12.00 -0.78 -26.06
N GLU A 146 12.09 -0.25 -27.27
CA GLU A 146 12.96 0.90 -27.60
C GLU A 146 12.47 2.23 -26.99
N ASP A 147 11.16 2.49 -27.03
CA ASP A 147 10.57 3.72 -26.50
C ASP A 147 10.57 3.71 -24.97
N ASP A 148 11.25 4.70 -24.37
CA ASP A 148 11.37 4.85 -22.91
C ASP A 148 10.01 4.92 -22.20
N GLY A 149 9.02 5.57 -22.82
CA GLY A 149 7.67 5.71 -22.27
C GLY A 149 6.91 4.38 -22.23
N ASN A 150 7.00 3.59 -23.29
CA ASN A 150 6.42 2.25 -23.36
C ASN A 150 7.15 1.27 -22.45
N ARG A 151 8.48 1.42 -22.33
CA ARG A 151 9.27 0.57 -21.43
C ARG A 151 8.88 0.78 -19.97
N ILE A 152 8.76 2.05 -19.53
CA ILE A 152 8.33 2.34 -18.15
C ILE A 152 6.88 1.91 -17.90
N GLU A 153 6.00 2.03 -18.89
CA GLU A 153 4.65 1.46 -18.80
C GLU A 153 4.68 -0.06 -18.60
N ASN A 154 5.50 -0.78 -19.36
CA ASN A 154 5.61 -2.23 -19.22
C ASN A 154 6.17 -2.64 -17.86
N LEU A 155 7.15 -1.89 -17.32
CA LEU A 155 7.68 -2.10 -15.98
C LEU A 155 6.62 -1.86 -14.89
N VAL A 156 5.82 -0.78 -15.01
CA VAL A 156 4.69 -0.52 -14.08
C VAL A 156 3.67 -1.65 -14.13
N ARG A 157 3.32 -2.15 -15.32
CA ARG A 157 2.44 -3.33 -15.46
C ARG A 157 3.07 -4.57 -14.82
N GLY A 158 4.39 -4.72 -14.91
CA GLY A 158 5.14 -5.78 -14.25
C GLY A 158 5.02 -5.73 -12.72
N ILE A 159 5.13 -4.55 -12.10
CA ILE A 159 4.91 -4.37 -10.65
C ILE A 159 3.49 -4.81 -10.29
N LEU A 160 2.48 -4.28 -11.00
CA LEU A 160 1.08 -4.58 -10.72
C LEU A 160 0.77 -6.07 -10.88
N ALA A 161 1.29 -6.71 -11.93
CA ALA A 161 1.11 -8.14 -12.15
C ALA A 161 1.81 -9.00 -11.10
N GLY A 162 3.01 -8.61 -10.66
CA GLY A 162 3.72 -9.26 -9.57
C GLY A 162 2.94 -9.17 -8.25
N ASN A 163 2.40 -7.98 -7.95
CA ASN A 163 1.64 -7.73 -6.72
C ASN A 163 0.29 -8.47 -6.67
N ILE A 164 -0.22 -9.04 -7.78
CA ILE A 164 -1.41 -9.92 -7.74
C ILE A 164 -1.14 -11.14 -6.84
N PHE A 165 0.11 -11.60 -6.76
CA PHE A 165 0.48 -12.73 -5.90
C PHE A 165 0.56 -12.30 -4.43
N ASP A 166 -0.56 -12.43 -3.74
CA ASP A 166 -0.72 -12.08 -2.33
C ASP A 166 -1.42 -13.21 -1.58
N LEU A 167 -0.72 -13.77 -0.59
CA LEU A 167 -1.23 -14.88 0.19
C LEU A 167 -2.02 -14.40 1.42
N GLY A 168 -2.04 -13.10 1.71
CA GLY A 168 -2.81 -12.46 2.77
C GLY A 168 -4.30 -12.31 2.46
N SER A 169 -4.68 -12.27 1.18
CA SER A 169 -6.09 -12.25 0.74
C SER A 169 -6.69 -13.66 0.65
N ALA A 170 -7.73 -13.92 1.46
CA ALA A 170 -8.44 -15.21 1.46
C ALA A 170 -9.01 -15.56 0.07
N GLN A 171 -9.54 -14.56 -0.64
CA GLN A 171 -10.13 -14.74 -1.97
C GLN A 171 -9.09 -15.12 -3.03
N LEU A 172 -7.88 -14.55 -2.95
CA LEU A 172 -6.81 -14.88 -3.90
C LEU A 172 -6.20 -16.25 -3.62
N ALA A 173 -6.07 -16.63 -2.34
CA ALA A 173 -5.58 -17.95 -1.95
C ALA A 173 -6.41 -19.09 -2.58
N GLU A 174 -7.75 -18.93 -2.68
CA GLU A 174 -8.63 -19.92 -3.33
C GLU A 174 -8.47 -19.99 -4.85
N VAL A 175 -8.26 -18.84 -5.51
CA VAL A 175 -8.06 -18.76 -6.97
C VAL A 175 -6.73 -19.39 -7.37
N PHE A 176 -5.67 -19.13 -6.61
CA PHE A 176 -4.34 -19.68 -6.91
C PHE A 176 -4.23 -21.19 -6.72
N ALA A 177 -4.99 -21.77 -5.79
CA ALA A 177 -5.04 -23.21 -5.59
C ALA A 177 -5.56 -23.99 -6.81
N LYS A 178 -6.23 -23.31 -7.76
CA LYS A 178 -6.90 -23.94 -8.91
C LYS A 178 -6.12 -23.79 -10.23
N ASP A 179 -5.56 -22.61 -10.52
CA ASP A 179 -5.23 -22.26 -11.92
C ASP A 179 -3.75 -21.96 -12.26
N GLY A 180 -2.83 -21.89 -11.29
CA GLY A 180 -1.38 -21.78 -11.56
C GLY A 180 -0.99 -20.74 -12.63
N MET A 181 -1.15 -19.44 -12.34
CA MET A 181 -0.96 -18.37 -13.31
C MET A 181 0.52 -18.06 -13.63
N SER A 182 0.81 -17.77 -14.90
CA SER A 182 2.12 -17.26 -15.35
C SER A 182 2.25 -15.75 -15.14
N PHE A 183 3.41 -15.26 -14.69
CA PHE A 183 3.69 -13.84 -14.52
C PHE A 183 3.45 -13.03 -15.81
N LEU A 184 3.97 -13.51 -16.94
CA LEU A 184 3.81 -12.82 -18.24
C LEU A 184 2.35 -12.79 -18.70
N ALA A 185 1.59 -13.86 -18.44
CA ALA A 185 0.16 -13.88 -18.73
C ALA A 185 -0.59 -12.88 -17.83
N SER A 186 -0.18 -12.76 -16.57
CA SER A 186 -0.76 -11.80 -15.62
C SER A 186 -0.52 -10.36 -16.05
N CYS A 187 0.67 -10.03 -16.57
CA CYS A 187 0.96 -8.72 -17.17
C CYS A 187 0.00 -8.35 -18.32
N GLN A 188 -0.38 -9.33 -19.14
CA GLN A 188 -1.26 -9.13 -20.30
C GLN A 188 -2.74 -9.06 -19.90
N ASN A 189 -3.12 -9.72 -18.81
CA ASN A 189 -4.50 -9.85 -18.36
C ASN A 189 -4.90 -8.82 -17.29
N LEU A 190 -4.07 -7.82 -17.00
CA LEU A 190 -4.48 -6.68 -16.18
C LEU A 190 -5.72 -6.00 -16.79
N VAL A 191 -6.66 -5.61 -15.95
CA VAL A 191 -7.86 -4.88 -16.39
C VAL A 191 -7.49 -3.64 -17.21
N SER A 192 -8.31 -3.33 -18.22
CA SER A 192 -8.06 -2.20 -19.10
C SER A 192 -8.17 -0.87 -18.34
N ARG A 193 -7.34 0.10 -18.75
CA ARG A 193 -7.39 1.48 -18.25
C ARG A 193 -8.71 2.16 -18.71
N PRO A 194 -9.23 3.16 -17.98
CA PRO A 194 -8.64 3.77 -16.78
C PRO A 194 -8.78 2.88 -15.55
N TRP A 195 -7.73 2.87 -14.74
CA TRP A 195 -7.74 2.23 -13.42
C TRP A 195 -8.42 3.12 -12.36
N VAL A 196 -8.63 2.60 -11.15
CA VAL A 196 -9.37 3.31 -10.08
C VAL A 196 -8.70 4.64 -9.69
N ILE A 197 -7.37 4.65 -9.64
CA ILE A 197 -6.55 5.87 -9.72
C ILE A 197 -5.47 5.56 -10.76
N ASP A 198 -5.39 6.37 -11.80
CA ASP A 198 -4.58 6.11 -12.99
C ASP A 198 -3.76 7.34 -13.37
N ASP A 199 -2.67 7.54 -12.64
CA ASP A 199 -1.69 8.58 -12.95
C ASP A 199 -0.54 8.08 -13.84
N LEU A 200 -0.71 6.95 -14.54
CA LEU A 200 0.36 6.34 -15.33
C LEU A 200 0.86 7.27 -16.43
N ASP A 201 -0.04 7.96 -17.14
CA ASP A 201 0.38 8.91 -18.19
C ASP A 201 1.12 10.13 -17.62
N ILE A 202 0.75 10.56 -16.40
CA ILE A 202 1.45 11.63 -15.69
C ILE A 202 2.86 11.16 -15.30
N PHE A 203 2.97 9.92 -14.79
CA PHE A 203 4.27 9.33 -14.47
C PHE A 203 5.15 9.17 -15.71
N LYS A 204 4.63 8.67 -16.83
CA LYS A 204 5.36 8.57 -18.12
C LYS A 204 5.86 9.94 -18.58
N ALA A 205 5.02 10.98 -18.49
CA ALA A 205 5.40 12.34 -18.86
C ALA A 205 6.49 12.93 -17.93
N LYS A 206 6.46 12.59 -16.62
CA LYS A 206 7.52 12.97 -15.67
C LYS A 206 8.80 12.17 -15.92
N TRP A 207 8.71 10.87 -16.16
CA TRP A 207 9.83 9.96 -16.41
C TRP A 207 10.74 10.43 -17.55
N THR A 208 10.13 10.95 -18.62
CA THR A 208 10.86 11.47 -19.78
C THR A 208 11.51 12.83 -19.56
N LYS A 209 11.05 13.62 -18.59
CA LYS A 209 11.48 15.01 -18.36
C LYS A 209 12.30 15.23 -17.08
N LYS A 210 12.05 14.42 -16.06
CA LYS A 210 12.65 14.52 -14.73
C LYS A 210 13.66 13.39 -14.57
N SER A 211 14.83 13.74 -14.04
CA SER A 211 15.85 12.77 -13.63
C SER A 211 15.86 12.74 -12.10
N TRP A 212 15.14 11.78 -11.53
CA TRP A 212 15.27 11.44 -10.11
C TRP A 212 16.67 10.90 -9.86
N LYS A 213 17.31 11.37 -8.79
CA LYS A 213 18.67 10.98 -8.41
C LYS A 213 18.67 9.88 -7.36
N LYS A 214 17.63 9.81 -6.53
CA LYS A 214 17.55 8.81 -5.47
C LYS A 214 16.11 8.42 -5.17
N ALA A 215 15.80 7.16 -5.44
CA ALA A 215 14.51 6.55 -5.16
C ALA A 215 14.58 5.66 -3.92
N VAL A 216 13.59 5.76 -3.03
CA VAL A 216 13.36 4.80 -1.95
C VAL A 216 12.09 4.03 -2.29
N ILE A 217 12.19 2.70 -2.36
CA ILE A 217 11.07 1.82 -2.72
C ILE A 217 10.78 0.93 -1.52
N PHE A 218 9.60 1.08 -0.91
CA PHE A 218 9.09 0.16 0.09
C PHE A 218 8.46 -1.02 -0.64
N VAL A 219 9.07 -2.20 -0.51
CA VAL A 219 8.67 -3.40 -1.23
C VAL A 219 7.63 -4.21 -0.45
N ASP A 220 6.84 -5.00 -1.17
CA ASP A 220 5.76 -5.82 -0.64
C ASP A 220 6.16 -7.31 -0.63
N ASN A 221 5.70 -8.10 -1.60
CA ASN A 221 5.75 -9.56 -1.54
C ASN A 221 7.09 -10.16 -2.04
N SER A 222 7.38 -11.36 -1.54
CA SER A 222 8.38 -12.26 -2.14
C SER A 222 7.94 -12.78 -3.51
N GLY A 223 8.84 -13.48 -4.20
CA GLY A 223 8.54 -14.17 -5.46
C GLY A 223 8.47 -13.21 -6.64
N ALA A 224 7.48 -13.40 -7.51
CA ALA A 224 7.33 -12.64 -8.75
C ALA A 224 7.18 -11.14 -8.53
N ASP A 225 6.63 -10.71 -7.40
CA ASP A 225 6.46 -9.31 -7.05
C ASP A 225 7.81 -8.57 -6.97
N VAL A 226 8.63 -8.88 -5.97
CA VAL A 226 9.93 -8.24 -5.83
C VAL A 226 10.90 -8.62 -6.96
N ILE A 227 10.93 -9.88 -7.41
CA ILE A 227 11.95 -10.36 -8.37
C ILE A 227 11.63 -9.95 -9.81
N LEU A 228 10.37 -10.03 -10.26
CA LEU A 228 9.99 -9.79 -11.66
C LEU A 228 9.29 -8.44 -11.87
N GLY A 229 8.74 -7.83 -10.82
CA GLY A 229 8.16 -6.49 -10.83
C GLY A 229 9.17 -5.43 -10.38
N ILE A 230 9.50 -5.43 -9.09
CA ILE A 230 10.31 -4.36 -8.48
C ILE A 230 11.76 -4.33 -8.97
N LEU A 231 12.46 -5.47 -9.00
CA LEU A 231 13.88 -5.48 -9.36
C LEU A 231 14.14 -5.01 -10.80
N PRO A 232 13.35 -5.41 -11.82
CA PRO A 232 13.46 -4.82 -13.16
C PRO A 232 13.17 -3.32 -13.20
N PHE A 233 12.22 -2.84 -12.40
CA PHE A 233 11.91 -1.41 -12.27
C PHE A 233 13.06 -0.64 -11.59
N ALA A 234 13.61 -1.16 -10.49
CA ALA A 234 14.78 -0.61 -9.81
C ALA A 234 16.01 -0.61 -10.74
N ARG A 235 16.21 -1.68 -11.51
CA ARG A 235 17.26 -1.77 -12.53
C ARG A 235 17.15 -0.65 -13.57
N GLU A 236 15.93 -0.27 -13.96
CA GLU A 236 15.72 0.84 -14.90
C GLU A 236 16.16 2.19 -14.33
N PHE A 237 15.94 2.43 -13.03
CA PHE A 237 16.48 3.62 -12.35
C PHE A 237 18.01 3.63 -12.33
N LEU A 238 18.63 2.49 -11.98
CA LEU A 238 20.09 2.34 -11.98
C LEU A 238 20.67 2.60 -13.38
N ARG A 239 20.02 2.07 -14.43
CA ARG A 239 20.41 2.30 -15.83
C ARG A 239 20.38 3.78 -16.23
N ARG A 240 19.53 4.58 -15.59
CA ARG A 240 19.44 6.04 -15.78
C ARG A 240 20.33 6.84 -14.82
N GLY A 241 21.17 6.15 -14.04
CA GLY A 241 22.15 6.75 -13.13
C GLY A 241 21.57 7.23 -11.79
N ALA A 242 20.41 6.71 -11.38
CA ALA A 242 19.85 6.99 -10.05
C ALA A 242 20.37 5.99 -9.01
N GLN A 243 20.42 6.41 -7.76
CA GLN A 243 20.55 5.51 -6.61
C GLN A 243 19.17 4.94 -6.24
N VAL A 244 19.12 3.68 -5.84
CA VAL A 244 17.88 3.03 -5.39
C VAL A 244 18.09 2.39 -4.03
N VAL A 245 17.19 2.68 -3.09
CA VAL A 245 17.11 2.02 -1.78
C VAL A 245 15.85 1.17 -1.74
N LEU A 246 15.99 -0.14 -1.58
CA LEU A 246 14.85 -1.05 -1.35
C LEU A 246 14.67 -1.25 0.15
N ALA A 247 13.54 -0.80 0.68
CA ALA A 247 13.18 -0.90 2.09
C ALA A 247 12.26 -2.11 2.31
N ALA A 248 12.75 -3.12 3.02
CA ALA A 248 12.03 -4.38 3.29
C ALA A 248 11.75 -4.56 4.78
N ASN A 249 10.85 -5.48 5.14
CA ASN A 249 10.49 -5.73 6.53
C ASN A 249 11.67 -6.28 7.35
N ASP A 250 11.70 -5.96 8.63
CA ASP A 250 12.61 -6.55 9.61
C ASP A 250 12.21 -8.00 9.91
N LEU A 251 10.91 -8.22 10.19
CA LEU A 251 10.36 -9.52 10.53
C LEU A 251 9.35 -10.00 9.48
N PRO A 252 9.20 -11.33 9.33
CA PRO A 252 8.15 -11.90 8.49
C PRO A 252 6.75 -11.42 8.89
N SER A 253 5.96 -11.11 7.87
CA SER A 253 4.54 -10.82 7.96
C SER A 253 3.92 -11.28 6.64
N ILE A 254 3.03 -12.27 6.70
CA ILE A 254 2.48 -12.91 5.51
C ILE A 254 3.61 -13.37 4.56
N ASN A 255 3.51 -13.12 3.25
CA ASN A 255 4.50 -13.46 2.25
C ASN A 255 5.39 -12.28 1.85
N ASP A 256 5.41 -11.22 2.65
CA ASP A 256 6.27 -10.07 2.46
C ASP A 256 7.75 -10.49 2.48
N VAL A 257 8.54 -9.85 1.62
CA VAL A 257 9.99 -10.06 1.62
C VAL A 257 10.63 -9.33 2.81
N THR A 258 11.49 -10.03 3.55
CA THR A 258 12.26 -9.43 4.63
C THR A 258 13.61 -8.90 4.14
N TYR A 259 14.23 -8.02 4.92
CA TYR A 259 15.56 -7.48 4.63
C TYR A 259 16.61 -8.58 4.39
N PRO A 260 16.76 -9.60 5.26
CA PRO A 260 17.73 -10.66 5.03
C PRO A 260 17.44 -11.44 3.73
N GLU A 261 16.18 -11.75 3.46
CA GLU A 261 15.77 -12.48 2.26
C GLU A 261 16.04 -11.67 0.98
N LEU A 262 15.78 -10.36 1.01
CA LEU A 262 16.04 -9.49 -0.14
C LEU A 262 17.53 -9.36 -0.44
N VAL A 263 18.38 -9.28 0.59
CA VAL A 263 19.84 -9.31 0.44
C VAL A 263 20.29 -10.61 -0.25
N GLU A 264 19.76 -11.77 0.17
CA GLU A 264 20.06 -13.05 -0.46
C GLU A 264 19.58 -13.14 -1.92
N ILE A 265 18.37 -12.66 -2.22
CA ILE A 265 17.81 -12.62 -3.57
C ILE A 265 18.71 -11.79 -4.49
N ILE A 266 19.06 -10.58 -4.07
CA ILE A 266 19.92 -9.68 -4.87
C ILE A 266 21.30 -10.29 -5.06
N SER A 267 21.87 -10.94 -4.04
CA SER A 267 23.16 -11.63 -4.16
C SER A 267 23.14 -12.76 -5.19
N LYS A 268 22.01 -13.45 -5.37
CA LYS A 268 21.87 -14.51 -6.39
C LYS A 268 21.71 -13.97 -7.81
N LEU A 269 21.23 -12.72 -7.94
CA LEU A 269 20.98 -12.08 -9.25
C LEU A 269 22.15 -11.24 -9.75
N LYS A 270 23.02 -10.77 -8.86
CA LYS A 270 24.24 -10.05 -9.24
C LYS A 270 25.24 -11.00 -9.90
N ASP A 271 25.84 -10.57 -11.01
CA ASP A 271 26.96 -11.27 -11.61
C ASP A 271 28.28 -10.97 -10.88
N GLU A 272 29.38 -11.57 -11.36
CA GLU A 272 30.73 -11.40 -10.80
C GLU A 272 31.23 -9.95 -10.80
N ASN A 273 30.67 -9.10 -11.65
CA ASN A 273 31.00 -7.67 -11.74
C ASN A 273 30.07 -6.81 -10.87
N GLY A 274 29.16 -7.43 -10.12
CA GLY A 274 28.18 -6.74 -9.30
C GLY A 274 27.03 -6.12 -10.10
N CYS A 275 26.83 -6.54 -11.35
CA CYS A 275 25.77 -6.03 -12.22
C CYS A 275 24.49 -6.86 -12.11
N LEU A 276 23.34 -6.20 -12.26
CA LEU A 276 22.05 -6.84 -12.50
C LEU A 276 21.79 -6.89 -14.00
N PHE A 277 22.12 -8.02 -14.63
CA PHE A 277 21.94 -8.25 -16.06
C PHE A 277 22.52 -7.09 -16.90
N GLY A 278 23.82 -6.84 -16.76
CA GLY A 278 24.55 -5.81 -17.52
C GLY A 278 24.37 -4.37 -17.03
N VAL A 279 23.60 -4.11 -15.98
CA VAL A 279 23.47 -2.79 -15.34
C VAL A 279 24.21 -2.79 -14.01
N ASP A 280 25.14 -1.85 -13.83
CA ASP A 280 25.87 -1.68 -12.57
C ASP A 280 24.89 -1.46 -11.40
N ALA A 281 25.02 -2.30 -10.36
CA ALA A 281 24.18 -2.26 -9.18
C ALA A 281 24.91 -1.76 -7.93
N SER A 282 26.00 -1.00 -8.12
CA SER A 282 26.68 -0.27 -7.04
C SER A 282 25.77 0.78 -6.38
N GLY A 283 24.84 1.37 -7.15
CA GLY A 283 23.82 2.30 -6.68
C GLY A 283 22.60 1.65 -6.00
N LEU A 284 22.54 0.32 -5.91
CA LEU A 284 21.43 -0.40 -5.28
C LEU A 284 21.76 -0.73 -3.83
N LEU A 285 20.98 -0.17 -2.92
CA LEU A 285 21.06 -0.43 -1.48
C LEU A 285 19.80 -1.17 -1.01
N VAL A 286 19.96 -2.01 0.01
CA VAL A 286 18.86 -2.65 0.72
C VAL A 286 18.87 -2.12 2.14
N ALA A 287 17.71 -1.73 2.66
CA ALA A 287 17.57 -1.17 3.99
C ALA A 287 16.54 -1.99 4.78
N ASN A 288 16.85 -2.27 6.05
CA ASN A 288 15.87 -2.77 6.98
C ASN A 288 14.92 -1.62 7.35
N SER A 289 13.63 -1.75 7.06
CA SER A 289 12.65 -0.71 7.39
C SER A 289 12.32 -0.62 8.88
N GLY A 290 12.64 -1.66 9.67
CA GLY A 290 12.17 -1.81 11.05
C GLY A 290 10.72 -2.28 11.17
N ASN A 291 10.02 -2.46 10.04
CA ASN A 291 8.61 -2.84 10.02
C ASN A 291 8.44 -4.36 10.13
N ASP A 292 7.36 -4.79 10.78
CA ASP A 292 7.03 -6.20 11.01
C ASP A 292 5.56 -6.54 10.68
N LEU A 293 4.92 -5.72 9.84
CA LEU A 293 3.52 -5.81 9.45
C LEU A 293 3.38 -5.77 7.91
N PRO A 294 2.22 -6.12 7.34
CA PRO A 294 1.96 -6.01 5.90
C PRO A 294 1.51 -4.59 5.49
N VAL A 295 1.31 -3.74 6.49
CA VAL A 295 1.06 -2.30 6.38
C VAL A 295 2.26 -1.57 6.99
N ILE A 296 2.38 -0.25 6.78
CA ILE A 296 3.48 0.52 7.37
C ILE A 296 3.06 1.90 7.87
N ASP A 297 3.46 2.21 9.09
CA ASP A 297 3.37 3.54 9.69
C ASP A 297 4.70 4.26 9.53
N LEU A 298 4.74 5.27 8.66
CA LEU A 298 5.95 6.04 8.37
C LEU A 298 6.39 6.95 9.53
N THR A 299 5.62 7.07 10.61
CA THR A 299 6.14 7.69 11.85
C THR A 299 7.11 6.77 12.61
N ASN A 300 7.17 5.49 12.24
CA ASN A 300 7.95 4.45 12.89
C ASN A 300 8.77 3.63 11.89
N VAL A 301 9.90 4.18 11.44
CA VAL A 301 10.88 3.45 10.60
C VAL A 301 12.22 3.32 11.33
N SER A 302 13.07 2.39 10.88
CA SER A 302 14.42 2.25 11.43
C SER A 302 15.28 3.52 11.20
N PRO A 303 16.20 3.86 12.11
CA PRO A 303 17.20 4.91 11.89
C PRO A 303 18.06 4.68 10.65
N GLU A 304 18.32 3.43 10.27
CA GLU A 304 19.06 3.08 9.05
C GLU A 304 18.31 3.56 7.81
N LEU A 305 17.02 3.20 7.69
CA LEU A 305 16.18 3.65 6.58
C LEU A 305 16.04 5.17 6.57
N ALA A 306 15.83 5.79 7.74
CA ALA A 306 15.74 7.25 7.84
C ALA A 306 17.03 7.94 7.37
N TYR A 307 18.19 7.42 7.73
CA TYR A 307 19.47 7.94 7.25
C TYR A 307 19.57 7.82 5.71
N LEU A 308 19.30 6.62 5.19
CA LEU A 308 19.40 6.33 3.75
C LEU A 308 18.38 7.10 2.91
N ALA A 309 17.22 7.48 3.46
CA ALA A 309 16.16 8.18 2.75
C ALA A 309 16.23 9.71 2.83
N SER A 310 17.14 10.27 3.63
CA SER A 310 17.16 11.70 3.99
C SER A 310 17.27 12.67 2.80
N ASP A 311 17.92 12.24 1.72
CA ASP A 311 18.16 12.98 0.48
C ASP A 311 17.39 12.41 -0.74
N ALA A 312 16.44 11.50 -0.51
CA ALA A 312 15.68 10.93 -1.61
C ALA A 312 14.74 11.95 -2.27
N ASP A 313 14.66 11.91 -3.60
CA ASP A 313 13.82 12.79 -4.42
C ASP A 313 12.61 12.07 -5.05
N LEU A 314 12.51 10.76 -4.82
CA LEU A 314 11.35 9.92 -5.10
C LEU A 314 11.13 8.88 -3.99
N VAL A 315 9.89 8.71 -3.56
CA VAL A 315 9.47 7.59 -2.70
C VAL A 315 8.40 6.77 -3.40
N VAL A 316 8.60 5.46 -3.49
CA VAL A 316 7.62 4.52 -4.03
C VAL A 316 7.14 3.62 -2.89
N LEU A 317 5.83 3.63 -2.65
CA LEU A 317 5.17 2.71 -1.72
C LEU A 317 4.42 1.69 -2.57
N GLU A 318 4.78 0.43 -2.41
CA GLU A 318 4.23 -0.66 -3.18
C GLU A 318 3.30 -1.56 -2.33
N GLY A 319 2.28 -2.12 -2.96
CA GLY A 319 1.36 -3.08 -2.36
C GLY A 319 0.13 -2.45 -1.73
N MET A 320 -0.93 -3.25 -1.58
CA MET A 320 -2.20 -2.78 -1.03
C MET A 320 -2.03 -2.31 0.42
N GLY A 321 -1.34 -3.09 1.25
CA GLY A 321 -1.17 -2.77 2.66
C GLY A 321 -0.40 -1.46 2.88
N ARG A 322 0.80 -1.33 2.29
CA ARG A 322 1.70 -0.18 2.51
C ARG A 322 1.32 1.08 1.75
N SER A 323 0.62 0.97 0.61
CA SER A 323 0.34 2.12 -0.28
C SER A 323 -1.13 2.49 -0.43
N ILE A 324 -2.07 1.59 -0.09
CA ILE A 324 -3.51 1.81 -0.22
C ILE A 324 -4.19 1.84 1.15
N GLU A 325 -4.11 0.76 1.93
CA GLU A 325 -4.69 0.68 3.28
C GLU A 325 -3.96 1.60 4.25
N THR A 326 -2.66 1.78 4.03
CA THR A 326 -1.87 2.85 4.63
C THR A 326 -1.26 3.75 3.55
N ASN A 327 -1.01 5.01 3.90
CA ASN A 327 -0.21 5.97 3.14
C ASN A 327 -0.75 6.47 1.78
N LEU A 328 -1.95 6.07 1.34
CA LEU A 328 -2.49 6.50 0.04
C LEU A 328 -2.50 8.01 -0.16
N TYR A 329 -2.81 8.74 0.92
CA TYR A 329 -2.87 10.20 0.95
C TYR A 329 -1.71 10.85 1.71
N ALA A 330 -0.67 10.08 2.06
CA ALA A 330 0.50 10.62 2.75
C ALA A 330 1.25 11.61 1.84
N GLN A 331 1.34 12.86 2.28
CA GLN A 331 2.15 13.88 1.61
C GLN A 331 3.61 13.73 2.00
N LEU A 332 4.53 13.90 1.04
CA LEU A 332 5.97 13.80 1.27
C LEU A 332 6.72 15.04 0.79
N LYS A 333 7.92 15.27 1.35
CA LYS A 333 8.89 16.31 0.98
C LYS A 333 9.51 16.13 -0.40
N CYS A 334 9.18 15.05 -1.10
CA CYS A 334 9.63 14.72 -2.45
C CYS A 334 8.46 14.22 -3.31
N ASP A 335 8.71 13.89 -4.58
CA ASP A 335 7.70 13.18 -5.38
C ASP A 335 7.44 11.79 -4.77
N SER A 336 6.22 11.30 -4.91
CA SER A 336 5.87 9.97 -4.41
C SER A 336 4.95 9.22 -5.35
N ILE A 337 5.10 7.90 -5.38
CA ILE A 337 4.26 6.97 -6.13
C ILE A 337 3.66 6.00 -5.12
N LYS A 338 2.33 5.84 -5.14
CA LYS A 338 1.62 4.76 -4.47
C LYS A 338 1.11 3.82 -5.54
N ILE A 339 1.54 2.56 -5.49
CA ILE A 339 1.26 1.58 -6.54
C ILE A 339 0.90 0.24 -5.91
N GLY A 340 -0.18 -0.37 -6.38
CA GLY A 340 -0.59 -1.68 -5.87
C GLY A 340 -1.87 -2.19 -6.51
N MET A 341 -2.19 -3.44 -6.24
CA MET A 341 -3.45 -4.07 -6.68
C MET A 341 -4.49 -3.98 -5.56
N VAL A 342 -5.73 -3.64 -5.89
CA VAL A 342 -6.85 -3.68 -4.95
C VAL A 342 -7.38 -5.12 -4.85
N LYS A 343 -7.17 -5.77 -3.70
CA LYS A 343 -7.46 -7.20 -3.49
C LYS A 343 -8.59 -7.47 -2.49
N HIS A 344 -9.11 -6.42 -1.85
CA HIS A 344 -10.20 -6.49 -0.88
C HIS A 344 -11.43 -5.71 -1.37
N PRO A 345 -12.64 -6.31 -1.32
CA PRO A 345 -13.89 -5.63 -1.69
C PRO A 345 -14.11 -4.32 -0.92
N GLU A 346 -13.71 -4.29 0.35
CA GLU A 346 -13.79 -3.16 1.27
C GLU A 346 -12.96 -1.98 0.77
N VAL A 347 -11.75 -2.26 0.26
CA VAL A 347 -10.86 -1.26 -0.33
C VAL A 347 -11.40 -0.79 -1.68
N ALA A 348 -11.91 -1.70 -2.51
CA ALA A 348 -12.55 -1.35 -3.78
C ALA A 348 -13.75 -0.42 -3.54
N GLN A 349 -14.62 -0.75 -2.58
CA GLN A 349 -15.76 0.04 -2.18
C GLN A 349 -15.35 1.43 -1.68
N PHE A 350 -14.31 1.52 -0.84
CA PHE A 350 -13.78 2.79 -0.36
C PHE A 350 -13.29 3.69 -1.49
N LEU A 351 -12.64 3.11 -2.50
CA LEU A 351 -12.12 3.84 -3.66
C LEU A 351 -13.18 4.13 -4.72
N GLY A 352 -14.43 3.68 -4.53
CA GLY A 352 -15.52 3.82 -5.51
C GLY A 352 -15.42 2.87 -6.70
N GLY A 353 -14.59 1.83 -6.61
CA GLY A 353 -14.51 0.74 -7.59
C GLY A 353 -15.59 -0.32 -7.36
N MET A 354 -15.96 -1.03 -8.43
CA MET A 354 -16.95 -2.13 -8.36
C MET A 354 -16.34 -3.53 -8.58
N GLU A 355 -15.06 -3.62 -8.94
CA GLU A 355 -14.38 -4.86 -9.27
C GLU A 355 -13.17 -5.09 -8.36
N LEU A 356 -12.73 -6.35 -8.26
CA LEU A 356 -11.51 -6.74 -7.56
C LEU A 356 -10.35 -6.86 -8.54
N LEU A 357 -9.12 -6.90 -8.02
CA LEU A 357 -7.91 -6.90 -8.82
C LEU A 357 -7.83 -5.69 -9.75
N ILE A 358 -8.31 -4.53 -9.27
CA ILE A 358 -8.14 -3.26 -9.97
C ILE A 358 -6.77 -2.67 -9.62
N PRO A 359 -5.91 -2.38 -10.60
CA PRO A 359 -4.66 -1.68 -10.37
C PRO A 359 -4.88 -0.27 -9.83
N LEU A 360 -3.88 0.24 -9.12
CA LEU A 360 -3.83 1.62 -8.68
C LEU A 360 -2.41 2.14 -8.90
N ILE A 361 -2.30 3.30 -9.54
CA ILE A 361 -1.07 4.10 -9.52
C ILE A 361 -1.43 5.57 -9.30
N LYS A 362 -0.89 6.13 -8.22
CA LYS A 362 -1.08 7.52 -7.83
C LYS A 362 0.27 8.19 -7.73
N ILE A 363 0.49 9.28 -8.47
CA ILE A 363 1.70 10.09 -8.38
C ILE A 363 1.42 11.44 -7.76
N GLU A 364 2.18 11.79 -6.74
CA GLU A 364 2.05 13.08 -6.07
C GLU A 364 3.38 13.82 -6.14
N PRO A 365 3.39 15.10 -6.57
CA PRO A 365 4.59 15.91 -6.50
C PRO A 365 4.94 16.24 -5.04
N CYS A 366 6.16 16.74 -4.83
CA CYS A 366 6.58 17.32 -3.55
C CYS A 366 5.48 18.21 -2.93
N TRP A 367 5.16 18.04 -1.65
CA TRP A 367 4.07 18.78 -0.99
C TRP A 367 4.24 20.31 -1.09
N LYS A 368 5.46 20.83 -1.11
CA LYS A 368 5.73 22.27 -1.32
C LYS A 368 5.28 22.76 -2.69
N GLU A 369 5.34 21.89 -3.71
CA GLU A 369 4.79 22.20 -5.03
C GLU A 369 3.26 22.24 -5.00
N LEU A 370 2.62 21.33 -4.25
CA LEU A 370 1.15 21.33 -4.05
C LEU A 370 0.68 22.60 -3.34
N ASP A 371 1.34 23.01 -2.26
CA ASP A 371 1.06 24.26 -1.55
C ASP A 371 1.25 25.48 -2.47
N GLY A 372 2.31 25.47 -3.28
CA GLY A 372 2.57 26.52 -4.26
C GLY A 372 1.49 26.58 -5.35
N ILE A 373 0.98 25.43 -5.81
CA ILE A 373 -0.13 25.35 -6.76
C ILE A 373 -1.42 25.88 -6.13
N TRP A 374 -1.75 25.45 -4.91
CA TRP A 374 -2.91 25.95 -4.16
C TRP A 374 -2.85 27.46 -3.93
N CYS A 375 -1.71 27.98 -3.50
CA CYS A 375 -1.48 29.42 -3.33
C CYS A 375 -1.65 30.19 -4.66
N ARG A 376 -1.16 29.64 -5.78
CA ARG A 376 -1.30 30.26 -7.11
C ARG A 376 -2.74 30.23 -7.62
N LEU A 377 -3.47 29.14 -7.37
CA LEU A 377 -4.89 29.02 -7.72
C LEU A 377 -5.73 29.99 -6.89
N HIS A 378 -5.53 30.08 -5.58
CA HIS A 378 -6.22 31.05 -4.75
C HIS A 378 -5.90 32.51 -5.10
N ARG A 379 -4.64 32.85 -5.39
CA ARG A 379 -4.29 34.20 -5.89
C ARG A 379 -4.96 34.52 -7.24
N ARG A 380 -5.17 33.53 -8.10
CA ARG A 380 -5.92 33.72 -9.36
C ARG A 380 -7.43 33.93 -9.13
N PHE A 381 -7.99 33.37 -8.07
CA PHE A 381 -9.38 33.61 -7.68
C PHE A 381 -9.57 34.98 -7.01
N ASP A 382 -8.63 35.42 -6.17
CA ASP A 382 -8.66 36.77 -5.58
C ASP A 382 -8.33 37.88 -6.59
N GLY A 383 -7.46 37.61 -7.56
CA GLY A 383 -7.11 38.55 -8.64
C GLY A 383 -8.24 38.82 -9.65
N ARG A 384 -9.37 38.10 -9.59
CA ARG A 384 -10.56 38.33 -10.44
C ARG A 384 -11.70 39.08 -9.72
N ARG A 385 -11.53 39.50 -8.47
CA ARG A 385 -12.46 40.44 -7.81
C ARG A 385 -11.89 41.85 -7.74
N GLY A 386 -11.66 42.43 -8.92
CA GLY A 386 -11.48 43.86 -9.09
C GLY A 386 -12.83 44.59 -9.10
N GLY A 387 -13.20 45.20 -7.97
CA GLY A 387 -13.95 46.46 -7.94
C GLY A 387 -15.48 46.41 -8.12
N ARG A 388 -16.21 46.19 -7.02
CA ARG A 388 -17.39 47.02 -6.68
C ARG A 388 -17.42 47.22 -5.17
N LYS A 389 -17.18 48.46 -4.74
CA LYS A 389 -17.52 48.93 -3.39
C LYS A 389 -19.03 48.79 -3.23
N VAL A 390 -19.49 48.10 -2.20
CA VAL A 390 -20.81 48.34 -1.61
C VAL A 390 -20.58 48.51 -0.12
N ALA A 391 -21.03 49.67 0.38
CA ALA A 391 -20.86 50.14 1.73
C ALA A 391 -21.57 49.24 2.75
N SER A 392 -20.98 49.15 3.92
CA SER A 392 -21.57 48.58 5.13
C SER A 392 -22.77 49.40 5.59
N ALA A 393 -23.89 48.74 5.87
CA ALA A 393 -24.85 49.19 6.86
C ALA A 393 -25.22 47.98 7.72
N MET A 394 -24.89 48.10 9.01
CA MET A 394 -25.41 47.26 10.09
C MET A 394 -26.91 47.49 10.23
N GLU A 395 -27.69 46.44 10.47
CA GLU A 395 -28.78 46.46 11.47
C GLU A 395 -29.28 45.03 11.76
N GLU A 396 -29.66 44.87 13.03
CA GLU A 396 -30.01 43.64 13.77
C GLU A 396 -31.46 43.15 13.50
N PRO A 397 -31.89 42.01 14.11
CA PRO A 397 -32.99 41.18 13.60
C PRO A 397 -34.34 41.37 14.31
N GLY A 398 -35.40 40.96 13.61
CA GLY A 398 -36.77 40.77 14.12
C GLY A 398 -37.69 40.69 12.90
N GLY A 399 -38.58 39.74 12.71
CA GLY A 399 -39.47 39.02 13.61
C GLY A 399 -40.81 38.88 12.84
N GLU A 400 -41.62 37.88 13.19
CA GLU A 400 -42.97 37.61 12.62
C GLU A 400 -42.99 37.03 11.19
N GLY A 401 -43.87 36.10 10.81
CA GLY A 401 -45.01 35.49 11.47
C GLY A 401 -45.91 34.84 10.41
N SER A 402 -46.47 33.67 10.74
CA SER A 402 -47.83 33.26 10.39
C SER A 402 -48.28 33.16 8.90
N SER A 403 -48.28 31.91 8.43
CA SER A 403 -49.52 31.18 8.06
C SER A 403 -50.08 31.18 6.61
N ARG A 404 -50.55 29.96 6.29
CA ARG A 404 -51.72 29.55 5.47
C ARG A 404 -51.59 29.37 3.95
N HIS A 405 -51.81 28.10 3.61
CA HIS A 405 -52.71 27.54 2.59
C HIS A 405 -52.34 27.66 1.11
N GLY A 406 -52.26 26.49 0.46
CA GLY A 406 -52.78 26.37 -0.91
C GLY A 406 -52.19 25.29 -1.80
N ARG A 407 -52.91 24.16 -1.88
CA ARG A 407 -53.13 23.31 -3.06
C ARG A 407 -52.08 22.26 -3.47
N ILE A 408 -52.51 21.04 -3.18
CA ILE A 408 -52.32 19.79 -3.92
C ILE A 408 -52.69 19.96 -5.41
N VAL A 409 -51.80 19.53 -6.33
CA VAL A 409 -52.19 18.84 -7.59
C VAL A 409 -51.16 17.74 -7.88
N ARG A 410 -51.68 16.56 -8.24
CA ARG A 410 -51.02 15.29 -8.53
C ARG A 410 -50.35 15.25 -9.92
N HIS A 411 -49.51 14.21 -10.07
CA HIS A 411 -49.05 13.53 -11.30
C HIS A 411 -47.91 14.24 -12.05
N ARG A 412 -46.86 13.55 -12.54
CA ARG A 412 -46.81 12.21 -13.11
C ARG A 412 -45.35 11.70 -13.10
N THR A 413 -45.20 10.43 -12.78
CA THR A 413 -44.07 9.56 -13.15
C THR A 413 -43.79 9.61 -14.65
N ARG A 414 -42.50 9.61 -15.03
CA ARG A 414 -42.02 8.98 -16.26
C ARG A 414 -40.55 8.58 -16.13
N SER A 415 -40.35 7.27 -16.23
CA SER A 415 -39.10 6.57 -16.44
C SER A 415 -38.68 6.62 -17.91
N LEU A 416 -37.40 6.28 -18.13
CA LEU A 416 -36.73 5.83 -19.37
C LEU A 416 -36.41 6.92 -20.39
N PHE A 417 -35.12 7.25 -20.51
CA PHE A 417 -34.16 6.50 -21.31
C PHE A 417 -32.79 6.47 -20.63
#